data_AF-A0A7X9DTA1-F1
#
_entry.id   AF-A0A7X9DTA1-F1
#
_cell.length_a   1.000
_cell.length_b   1.000
_cell.length_c   1.000
_cell.angle_alpha   90.00
_cell.angle_beta   90.00
_cell.angle_gamma   90.00
#
_symmetry.space_group_name_H-M   'P 1'
#
loop_
_entity.id
_entity.type
_entity.pdbx_description
1 polymer ?
#
loop_
_entity_poly.entity_id
_entity_poly.type
_entity_poly.pdbx_seq_one_letter_code
_entity_poly.pdbx_strand_id
1 'polypeptide(L)'
;MQQPVRSLAVLLWPTLELRPDRLDDLLLGLGEAFRKQYGFFPLTGLSLSRAVWRELDAAPTDCRRQFDRALAEGRSALQALQLTRAKQSLEQAAQHLPWCADVLPAGSAIELFVRRGMLSLSQAQPGPAEAEFRKAVSLDPDVLGQRFALTADAVAVFERARRQLLSGKPTSTVVFSWPEGAAVEVDGRPAGPAPCTLALFPGIHTVRVSLPGHSSWTRILPDDLPPAELRAWLFPLPAFGPPRALLEYSLADDALPAKAQQQLASLAREWSVDGVLLVGLGRGEGGLELQVRLSVPGQNYLGELRVFRVKDPPTPKELGIVVRALREFKPSAAAGPPRK
;
A
#
# COMPACT_ATOMS: atom_id res chain seq x y z
N MET A 1 -21.12 -10.26 24.89
CA MET A 1 -21.54 -10.57 23.50
C MET A 1 -22.70 -11.55 23.54
N GLN A 2 -23.77 -11.32 22.77
CA GLN A 2 -25.01 -12.12 22.76
C GLN A 2 -25.07 -13.12 21.59
N GLN A 3 -24.49 -12.79 20.43
CA GLN A 3 -24.44 -13.65 19.24
C GLN A 3 -23.03 -13.67 18.63
N PRO A 4 -22.61 -14.78 17.97
CA PRO A 4 -21.30 -14.87 17.33
C PRO A 4 -21.22 -13.97 16.08
N VAL A 5 -20.05 -13.37 15.86
CA VAL A 5 -19.75 -12.54 14.68
C VAL A 5 -19.54 -13.43 13.46
N ARG A 6 -20.23 -13.15 12.34
CA ARG A 6 -20.16 -13.93 11.09
C ARG A 6 -19.57 -13.14 9.93
N SER A 7 -19.62 -11.81 10.02
CA SER A 7 -19.06 -10.88 9.05
C SER A 7 -18.28 -9.78 9.77
N LEU A 8 -17.17 -9.34 9.19
CA LEU A 8 -16.21 -8.46 9.84
C LEU A 8 -15.58 -7.50 8.84
N ALA A 9 -15.38 -6.25 9.28
CA ALA A 9 -14.49 -5.30 8.63
C ALA A 9 -13.23 -5.10 9.48
N VAL A 10 -12.05 -5.08 8.87
CA VAL A 10 -10.78 -4.78 9.54
C VAL A 10 -10.42 -3.32 9.26
N LEU A 11 -10.52 -2.49 10.30
CA LEU A 11 -10.25 -1.06 10.23
C LEU A 11 -8.90 -0.77 10.88
N LEU A 12 -7.89 -0.53 10.03
CA LEU A 12 -6.59 -0.01 10.47
C LEU A 12 -6.74 1.45 10.90
N TRP A 13 -6.25 1.77 12.10
CA TRP A 13 -6.13 3.12 12.64
C TRP A 13 -5.04 3.91 11.89
N PRO A 14 -5.18 5.24 11.70
CA PRO A 14 -4.14 6.05 11.07
C PRO A 14 -2.78 5.86 11.74
N THR A 15 -1.74 5.65 10.95
CA THR A 15 -0.40 5.31 11.44
C THR A 15 0.68 5.59 10.38
N LEU A 16 1.89 5.90 10.85
CA LEU A 16 3.11 6.01 10.04
C LEU A 16 4.15 4.96 10.44
N GLU A 17 3.78 3.95 11.23
CA GLU A 17 4.72 2.95 11.77
C GLU A 17 5.23 1.98 10.70
N LEU A 18 4.42 1.75 9.67
CA LEU A 18 4.72 0.91 8.52
C LEU A 18 4.43 1.65 7.22
N ARG A 19 5.22 1.34 6.20
CA ARG A 19 5.00 1.84 4.84
C ARG A 19 3.68 1.31 4.26
N PRO A 20 3.04 2.03 3.32
CA PRO A 20 1.77 1.62 2.72
C PRO A 20 1.76 0.21 2.12
N ASP A 21 2.85 -0.20 1.45
CA ASP A 21 3.00 -1.56 0.89
C ASP A 21 2.95 -2.63 1.98
N ARG A 22 3.60 -2.37 3.11
CA ARG A 22 3.65 -3.29 4.26
C ARG A 22 2.36 -3.30 5.06
N LEU A 23 1.66 -2.17 5.14
CA LEU A 23 0.33 -2.09 5.74
C LEU A 23 -0.68 -2.93 4.97
N ASP A 24 -0.66 -2.83 3.65
CA ASP A 24 -1.60 -3.59 2.82
C ASP A 24 -1.30 -5.10 2.90
N ASP A 25 -0.03 -5.51 2.89
CA ASP A 25 0.38 -6.91 3.14
C ASP A 25 -0.09 -7.43 4.51
N LEU A 26 0.03 -6.61 5.57
CA LEU A 26 -0.44 -6.94 6.92
C LEU A 26 -1.96 -7.17 6.93
N LEU A 27 -2.73 -6.27 6.30
CA LEU A 27 -4.19 -6.34 6.27
C LEU A 27 -4.72 -7.52 5.45
N LEU A 28 -4.08 -7.82 4.32
CA LEU A 28 -4.38 -9.02 3.53
C LEU A 28 -4.00 -10.30 4.28
N GLY A 29 -2.85 -10.30 4.96
CA GLY A 29 -2.41 -11.41 5.80
C GLY A 29 -3.37 -11.70 6.97
N LEU A 30 -3.93 -10.66 7.60
CA LEU A 30 -5.01 -10.82 8.58
C LEU A 30 -6.26 -11.43 7.92
N GLY A 31 -6.68 -10.93 6.75
CA GLY A 31 -7.81 -11.47 6.01
C GLY A 31 -7.65 -12.96 5.68
N GLU A 32 -6.47 -13.37 5.23
CA GLU A 32 -6.15 -14.78 5.01
C GLU A 32 -6.18 -15.62 6.28
N ALA A 33 -5.66 -15.08 7.39
CA ALA A 33 -5.70 -15.76 8.69
C ALA A 33 -7.14 -15.98 9.16
N PHE A 34 -8.03 -15.00 8.99
CA PHE A 34 -9.47 -15.14 9.24
C PHE A 34 -10.10 -16.22 8.35
N ARG A 35 -9.80 -16.21 7.05
CA ARG A 35 -10.29 -17.23 6.11
C ARG A 35 -9.87 -18.64 6.54
N LYS A 36 -8.60 -18.82 6.90
CA LYS A 36 -8.04 -20.12 7.32
C LYS A 36 -8.61 -20.58 8.68
N GLN A 37 -8.79 -19.67 9.63
CA GLN A 37 -9.19 -20.00 11.00
C GLN A 37 -10.72 -20.11 11.18
N TYR A 38 -11.50 -19.26 10.51
CA TYR A 38 -12.95 -19.12 10.73
C TYR A 38 -13.80 -19.32 9.47
N GLY A 39 -13.19 -19.51 8.28
CA GLY A 39 -13.91 -19.88 7.06
C GLY A 39 -14.62 -18.73 6.34
N PHE A 40 -14.32 -17.48 6.67
CA PHE A 40 -14.80 -16.30 5.95
C PHE A 40 -13.66 -15.29 5.74
N PHE A 41 -13.75 -14.48 4.68
CA PHE A 41 -12.78 -13.41 4.41
C PHE A 41 -13.39 -12.06 4.82
N PRO A 42 -12.78 -11.32 5.78
CA PRO A 42 -13.30 -10.03 6.21
C PRO A 42 -13.13 -8.98 5.12
N LEU A 43 -13.93 -7.91 5.17
CA LEU A 43 -13.63 -6.70 4.43
C LEU A 43 -12.34 -6.11 5.00
N THR A 44 -11.31 -5.95 4.17
CA THR A 44 -9.97 -5.56 4.61
C THR A 44 -9.22 -4.88 3.46
N GLY A 45 -8.00 -4.42 3.75
CA GLY A 45 -7.12 -3.74 2.81
C GLY A 45 -7.03 -2.24 3.10
N LEU A 46 -5.96 -1.61 2.61
CA LEU A 46 -5.71 -0.20 2.92
C LEU A 46 -6.78 0.73 2.35
N SER A 47 -7.44 0.35 1.25
CA SER A 47 -8.54 1.11 0.62
C SER A 47 -9.75 1.25 1.55
N LEU A 48 -10.04 0.26 2.40
CA LEU A 48 -11.13 0.34 3.37
C LEU A 48 -10.85 1.42 4.42
N SER A 49 -9.66 1.37 5.03
CA SER A 49 -9.24 2.38 6.01
C SER A 49 -9.15 3.78 5.40
N ARG A 50 -8.61 3.89 4.18
CA ARG A 50 -8.54 5.17 3.45
C ARG A 50 -9.94 5.73 3.13
N ALA A 51 -10.93 4.88 2.86
CA ALA A 51 -12.31 5.33 2.69
C ALA A 51 -12.86 5.95 3.97
N VAL A 52 -12.63 5.31 5.12
CA VAL A 52 -13.14 5.74 6.43
C VAL A 52 -12.51 7.02 6.89
N TRP A 53 -11.18 7.03 6.97
CA TRP A 53 -10.45 8.15 7.53
C TRP A 53 -10.47 9.33 6.55
N ARG A 54 -10.84 9.11 5.28
CA ARG A 54 -10.47 9.97 4.14
C ARG A 54 -8.95 10.21 4.15
N GLU A 55 -8.42 10.86 3.14
CA GLU A 55 -7.07 11.44 3.24
C GLU A 55 -7.11 12.58 4.27
N LEU A 56 -7.26 12.28 5.57
CA LEU A 56 -6.84 13.15 6.67
C LEU A 56 -5.33 13.43 6.59
N ASP A 57 -4.66 12.66 5.75
CA ASP A 57 -3.28 12.80 5.38
C ASP A 57 -3.05 14.00 4.45
N ALA A 58 -2.61 15.11 5.01
CA ALA A 58 -1.63 15.94 4.29
C ALA A 58 -0.37 15.12 3.91
N ALA A 59 -0.18 13.92 4.51
CA ALA A 59 1.02 13.11 4.39
C ALA A 59 1.40 12.70 2.96
N PRO A 60 0.54 12.21 2.04
CA PRO A 60 0.92 12.00 0.65
C PRO A 60 1.36 13.27 -0.07
N THR A 61 0.69 14.40 0.20
CA THR A 61 1.05 15.69 -0.42
C THR A 61 2.36 16.22 0.14
N ASP A 62 2.57 16.14 1.46
CA ASP A 62 3.81 16.51 2.14
C ASP A 62 4.95 15.60 1.74
N CYS A 63 4.70 14.30 1.66
CA CYS A 63 5.65 13.31 1.20
C CYS A 63 6.04 13.55 -0.25
N ARG A 64 5.08 13.84 -1.13
CA ARG A 64 5.35 14.25 -2.50
C ARG A 64 6.21 15.52 -2.55
N ARG A 65 5.87 16.55 -1.76
CA ARG A 65 6.68 17.78 -1.68
C ARG A 65 8.11 17.50 -1.22
N GLN A 66 8.29 16.63 -0.23
CA GLN A 66 9.60 16.21 0.26
C GLN A 66 10.37 15.40 -0.79
N PHE A 67 9.70 14.48 -1.49
CA PHE A 67 10.26 13.73 -2.62
C PHE A 67 10.73 14.67 -3.73
N ASP A 68 9.86 15.56 -4.20
CA ASP A 68 10.14 16.48 -5.31
C ASP A 68 11.32 17.40 -4.97
N ARG A 69 11.36 17.91 -3.73
CA ARG A 69 12.49 18.70 -3.22
C ARG A 69 13.79 17.90 -3.21
N ALA A 70 13.77 16.71 -2.62
CA ALA A 70 14.96 15.86 -2.52
C ALA A 70 15.49 15.43 -3.89
N LEU A 71 14.59 15.10 -4.83
CA LEU A 71 14.95 14.78 -6.21
C LEU A 71 15.57 15.98 -6.94
N ALA A 72 14.97 17.16 -6.79
CA ALA A 72 15.49 18.40 -7.38
C ALA A 72 16.87 18.77 -6.81
N GLU A 73 17.06 18.68 -5.50
CA GLU A 73 18.34 18.91 -4.83
C GLU A 73 19.40 17.90 -5.29
N GLY A 74 19.04 16.61 -5.38
CA GLY A 74 19.94 15.56 -5.87
C GLY A 74 20.40 15.78 -7.31
N ARG A 75 19.48 16.18 -8.19
CA ARG A 75 19.80 16.56 -9.58
C ARG A 75 20.75 17.76 -9.64
N SER A 76 20.47 18.83 -8.91
CA SER A 76 21.33 20.02 -8.89
C SER A 76 22.72 19.71 -8.32
N ALA A 77 22.80 18.87 -7.28
CA ALA A 77 24.07 18.42 -6.71
C ALA A 77 24.88 17.57 -7.69
N LEU A 78 24.24 16.71 -8.50
CA LEU A 78 24.92 15.97 -9.58
C LEU A 78 25.51 16.91 -10.64
N GLN A 79 24.74 17.91 -11.07
CA GLN A 79 25.21 18.91 -12.05
C GLN A 79 26.39 19.72 -11.51
N ALA A 80 26.41 19.99 -10.20
CA ALA A 80 27.51 20.67 -9.51
C ALA A 80 28.65 19.73 -9.08
N LEU A 81 28.62 18.44 -9.46
CA LEU A 81 29.59 17.40 -9.06
C LEU A 81 29.75 17.23 -7.54
N GLN A 82 28.73 17.60 -6.75
CA GLN A 82 28.68 17.44 -5.30
C GLN A 82 28.18 16.03 -4.93
N LEU A 83 28.99 14.99 -5.21
CA LEU A 83 28.55 13.58 -5.18
C LEU A 83 27.99 13.13 -3.82
N THR A 84 28.58 13.56 -2.71
CA THR A 84 28.08 13.21 -1.36
C THR A 84 26.69 13.78 -1.11
N ARG A 85 26.48 15.05 -1.49
CA ARG A 85 25.18 15.71 -1.34
C ARG A 85 24.15 15.10 -2.28
N ALA A 86 24.53 14.82 -3.53
CA ALA A 86 23.70 14.12 -4.49
C ALA A 86 23.24 12.77 -3.96
N LYS A 87 24.16 11.98 -3.39
CA LYS A 87 23.84 10.70 -2.75
C LYS A 87 22.80 10.87 -1.66
N GLN A 88 23.04 11.76 -0.69
CA GLN A 88 22.13 11.98 0.42
C GLN A 88 20.73 12.40 -0.04
N SER A 89 20.63 13.38 -0.94
CA SER A 89 19.35 13.86 -1.44
C SER A 89 18.60 12.80 -2.28
N LEU A 90 19.29 12.02 -3.12
CA LEU A 90 18.67 10.95 -3.90
C LEU A 90 18.25 9.75 -3.04
N GLU A 91 19.01 9.43 -1.99
CA GLU A 91 18.61 8.42 -0.99
C GLU A 91 17.37 8.87 -0.21
N GLN A 92 17.29 10.15 0.17
CA GLN A 92 16.10 10.71 0.79
C GLN A 92 14.87 10.63 -0.13
N ALA A 93 15.01 11.01 -1.41
CA ALA A 93 13.93 10.85 -2.39
C ALA A 93 13.49 9.37 -2.51
N ALA A 94 14.43 8.43 -2.56
CA ALA A 94 14.13 7.00 -2.62
C ALA A 94 13.40 6.48 -1.37
N GLN A 95 13.69 7.02 -0.18
CA GLN A 95 12.99 6.66 1.06
C GLN A 95 11.54 7.15 1.07
N HIS A 96 11.23 8.27 0.42
CA HIS A 96 9.86 8.79 0.29
C HIS A 96 9.03 8.09 -0.79
N LEU A 97 9.66 7.47 -1.79
CA LEU A 97 8.98 6.87 -2.94
C LEU A 97 7.82 5.92 -2.54
N PRO A 98 7.98 4.96 -1.59
CA PRO A 98 6.89 4.04 -1.25
C PRO A 98 5.72 4.70 -0.49
N TRP A 99 5.91 5.90 0.07
CA TRP A 99 4.91 6.61 0.87
C TRP A 99 3.97 7.47 0.03
N CYS A 100 4.42 7.90 -1.15
CA CYS A 100 3.67 8.79 -2.04
C CYS A 100 3.50 8.24 -3.46
N ALA A 101 3.79 6.96 -3.68
CA ALA A 101 3.79 6.35 -5.01
C ALA A 101 2.47 6.53 -5.78
N ASP A 102 1.34 6.62 -5.09
CA ASP A 102 0.00 6.84 -5.67
C ASP A 102 -0.30 8.27 -6.11
N VAL A 103 0.48 9.25 -5.64
CA VAL A 103 0.29 10.67 -5.95
C VAL A 103 1.44 11.26 -6.77
N LEU A 104 2.46 10.45 -7.09
CA LEU A 104 3.59 10.86 -7.90
C LEU A 104 3.22 10.93 -9.40
N PRO A 105 3.62 12.00 -10.11
CA PRO A 105 3.48 12.07 -11.55
C PRO A 105 4.23 10.95 -12.28
N ALA A 106 3.71 10.59 -13.47
CA ALA A 106 4.43 9.71 -14.38
C ALA A 106 5.84 10.24 -14.66
N GLY A 107 6.85 9.39 -14.45
CA GLY A 107 8.25 9.72 -14.68
C GLY A 107 9.03 10.23 -13.48
N SER A 108 8.40 10.60 -12.36
CA SER A 108 9.13 11.01 -11.14
C SER A 108 10.04 9.90 -10.61
N ALA A 109 9.53 8.66 -10.54
CA ALA A 109 10.31 7.49 -10.15
C ALA A 109 11.41 7.15 -11.17
N ILE A 110 11.12 7.32 -12.47
CA ILE A 110 12.07 7.12 -13.56
C ILE A 110 13.25 8.10 -13.42
N GLU A 111 12.96 9.39 -13.22
CA GLU A 111 14.02 10.39 -13.02
C GLU A 111 14.88 10.04 -11.81
N LEU A 112 14.27 9.67 -10.67
CA LEU A 112 15.02 9.24 -9.49
C LEU A 112 16.00 8.10 -9.82
N PHE A 113 15.53 7.03 -10.46
CA PHE A 113 16.38 5.89 -10.79
C PHE A 113 17.47 6.25 -11.80
N VAL A 114 17.17 7.08 -12.82
CA VAL A 114 18.19 7.56 -13.77
C VAL A 114 19.25 8.40 -13.06
N ARG A 115 18.87 9.32 -12.16
CA ARG A 115 19.83 10.13 -11.39
C ARG A 115 20.70 9.28 -10.46
N ARG A 116 20.13 8.27 -9.81
CA ARG A 116 20.89 7.31 -8.98
C ARG A 116 21.86 6.49 -9.84
N GLY A 117 21.45 6.08 -11.04
CA GLY A 117 22.36 5.43 -11.99
C GLY A 117 23.52 6.33 -12.43
N MET A 118 23.26 7.61 -12.72
CA MET A 118 24.31 8.59 -13.02
C MET A 118 25.28 8.78 -11.85
N LEU A 119 24.77 8.85 -10.62
CA LEU A 119 25.59 8.92 -9.41
C LEU A 119 26.52 7.71 -9.31
N SER A 120 26.01 6.49 -9.52
CA SER A 120 26.82 5.28 -9.52
C SER A 120 27.91 5.29 -10.60
N LEU A 121 27.62 5.79 -11.81
CA LEU A 121 28.66 5.94 -12.84
C LEU A 121 29.73 6.95 -12.47
N SER A 122 29.37 8.07 -11.84
CA SER A 122 30.36 9.06 -11.35
C SER A 122 31.31 8.47 -10.29
N GLN A 123 30.92 7.36 -9.66
CA GLN A 123 31.70 6.61 -8.68
C GLN A 123 32.39 5.38 -9.29
N ALA A 124 32.43 5.26 -10.63
CA ALA A 124 32.97 4.12 -11.37
C ALA A 124 32.31 2.77 -11.01
N GLN A 125 31.00 2.78 -10.71
CA GLN A 125 30.20 1.60 -10.37
C GLN A 125 29.18 1.28 -11.47
N PRO A 126 29.59 0.65 -12.59
CA PRO A 126 28.71 0.39 -13.72
C PRO A 126 27.60 -0.64 -13.41
N GLY A 127 27.87 -1.64 -12.56
CA GLY A 127 26.87 -2.64 -12.17
C GLY A 127 25.68 -2.03 -11.39
N PRO A 128 25.93 -1.31 -10.28
CA PRO A 128 24.88 -0.55 -9.59
C PRO A 128 24.16 0.45 -10.48
N ALA A 129 24.87 1.11 -11.40
CA ALA A 129 24.24 2.03 -12.35
C ALA A 129 23.27 1.31 -13.30
N GLU A 130 23.69 0.18 -13.87
CA GLU A 130 22.88 -0.64 -14.75
C GLU A 130 21.62 -1.15 -14.05
N ALA A 131 21.72 -1.55 -12.78
CA ALA A 131 20.58 -1.96 -11.96
C ALA A 131 19.56 -0.83 -11.74
N GLU A 132 20.01 0.40 -11.52
CA GLU A 132 19.12 1.56 -11.39
C GLU A 132 18.48 1.93 -12.74
N PHE A 133 19.24 1.90 -13.84
CA PHE A 133 18.67 2.11 -15.18
C PHE A 133 17.65 1.03 -15.55
N ARG A 134 17.87 -0.23 -15.15
CA ARG A 134 16.90 -1.31 -15.36
C ARG A 134 15.55 -0.98 -14.71
N LYS A 135 15.55 -0.44 -13.48
CA LYS A 135 14.32 0.00 -12.80
C LYS A 135 13.64 1.16 -13.53
N ALA A 136 14.41 2.10 -14.08
CA ALA A 136 13.84 3.18 -14.90
C ALA A 136 13.16 2.63 -16.16
N VAL A 137 13.79 1.67 -16.84
CA VAL A 137 13.24 1.03 -18.06
C VAL A 137 12.07 0.09 -17.74
N SER A 138 12.03 -0.55 -16.57
CA SER A 138 10.87 -1.39 -16.20
C SER A 138 9.59 -0.59 -16.06
N LEU A 139 9.67 0.63 -15.49
CA LEU A 139 8.54 1.56 -15.37
C LEU A 139 8.08 2.14 -16.72
N ASP A 140 9.01 2.29 -17.67
CA ASP A 140 8.72 2.77 -19.02
C ASP A 140 9.68 2.15 -20.04
N PRO A 141 9.26 1.06 -20.69
CA PRO A 141 10.05 0.43 -21.74
C PRO A 141 10.41 1.38 -22.88
N ASP A 142 9.68 2.47 -23.10
CA ASP A 142 9.92 3.42 -24.20
C ASP A 142 10.73 4.65 -23.77
N VAL A 143 11.19 4.73 -22.51
CA VAL A 143 11.89 5.92 -22.01
C VAL A 143 13.26 6.14 -22.63
N LEU A 144 13.41 7.22 -23.39
CA LEU A 144 14.69 7.57 -23.99
C LEU A 144 15.65 8.17 -22.94
N GLY A 145 16.84 7.56 -22.78
CA GLY A 145 17.88 8.06 -21.86
C GLY A 145 18.32 9.51 -22.15
N GLN A 146 18.24 9.94 -23.41
CA GLN A 146 18.56 11.31 -23.85
C GLN A 146 17.71 12.38 -23.15
N ARG A 147 16.48 12.05 -22.72
CA ARG A 147 15.60 12.97 -21.97
C ARG A 147 16.22 13.43 -20.65
N PHE A 148 17.25 12.73 -20.16
CA PHE A 148 17.90 13.01 -18.88
C PHE A 148 19.28 13.65 -19.03
N ALA A 149 19.70 14.05 -20.23
CA ALA A 149 21.03 14.62 -20.50
C ALA A 149 22.18 13.68 -20.05
N LEU A 150 22.05 12.39 -20.38
CA LEU A 150 23.07 11.38 -20.09
C LEU A 150 24.34 11.60 -20.94
N THR A 151 25.51 11.31 -20.38
CA THR A 151 26.78 11.22 -21.12
C THR A 151 26.76 10.01 -22.07
N ALA A 152 27.64 9.98 -23.07
CA ALA A 152 27.73 8.86 -24.00
C ALA A 152 27.93 7.50 -23.28
N ASP A 153 28.81 7.46 -22.28
CA ASP A 153 29.03 6.25 -21.47
C ASP A 153 27.78 5.86 -20.68
N ALA A 154 27.07 6.83 -20.10
CA ALA A 154 25.83 6.57 -19.39
C ALA A 154 24.71 6.07 -20.32
N VAL A 155 24.61 6.61 -21.54
CA VAL A 155 23.71 6.08 -22.57
C VAL A 155 24.07 4.64 -22.91
N ALA A 156 25.34 4.30 -23.07
CA ALA A 156 25.76 2.93 -23.37
C ALA A 156 25.35 1.92 -22.29
N VAL A 157 25.47 2.29 -21.01
CA VAL A 157 25.02 1.46 -19.87
C VAL A 157 23.49 1.40 -19.79
N PHE A 158 22.80 2.53 -20.01
CA PHE A 158 21.34 2.59 -20.06
C PHE A 158 20.75 1.68 -21.15
N GLU A 159 21.30 1.74 -22.36
CA GLU A 159 20.88 0.91 -23.49
C GLU A 159 21.24 -0.57 -23.31
N ARG A 160 22.27 -0.88 -22.52
CA ARG A 160 22.54 -2.26 -22.09
C ARG A 160 21.46 -2.77 -21.14
N ALA A 161 21.12 -1.99 -20.10
CA ALA A 161 20.06 -2.33 -19.15
C ALA A 161 18.72 -2.55 -19.88
N ARG A 162 18.39 -1.68 -20.83
CA ARG A 162 17.21 -1.80 -21.69
C ARG A 162 17.22 -3.10 -22.48
N ARG A 163 18.29 -3.37 -23.25
CA ARG A 163 18.38 -4.61 -24.05
C ARG A 163 18.26 -5.85 -23.20
N GLN A 164 18.89 -5.85 -22.01
CA GLN A 164 18.79 -6.97 -21.08
C GLN A 164 17.35 -7.19 -20.62
N LEU A 165 16.65 -6.14 -20.19
CA LEU A 165 15.25 -6.24 -19.75
C LEU A 165 14.33 -6.69 -20.89
N LEU A 166 14.44 -6.06 -22.07
CA LEU A 166 13.60 -6.34 -23.24
C LEU A 166 13.90 -7.67 -23.93
N SER A 167 15.03 -8.31 -23.62
CA SER A 167 15.30 -9.70 -24.03
C SER A 167 14.42 -10.71 -23.27
N GLY A 168 13.92 -10.32 -22.09
CA GLY A 168 12.89 -11.06 -21.37
C GLY A 168 11.49 -10.79 -21.94
N LYS A 169 10.51 -11.51 -21.42
CA LYS A 169 9.09 -11.25 -21.74
C LYS A 169 8.43 -10.52 -20.57
N PRO A 170 7.57 -9.53 -20.82
CA PRO A 170 6.74 -8.99 -19.77
C PRO A 170 5.76 -10.05 -19.26
N THR A 171 5.40 -9.96 -18.00
CA THR A 171 4.36 -10.75 -17.36
C THR A 171 2.99 -10.15 -17.67
N SER A 172 2.05 -11.02 -18.02
CA SER A 172 0.64 -10.65 -18.18
C SER A 172 -0.03 -10.62 -16.81
N THR A 173 -0.41 -9.43 -16.34
CA THR A 173 -1.13 -9.23 -15.08
C THR A 173 -2.55 -8.77 -15.37
N VAL A 174 -3.56 -9.52 -14.95
CA VAL A 174 -4.96 -9.11 -15.08
C VAL A 174 -5.39 -8.33 -13.84
N VAL A 175 -5.95 -7.14 -14.03
CA VAL A 175 -6.49 -6.32 -12.94
C VAL A 175 -8.00 -6.41 -12.97
N PHE A 176 -8.60 -6.82 -11.85
CA PHE A 176 -10.04 -6.77 -11.61
C PHE A 176 -10.38 -5.69 -10.57
N SER A 177 -11.56 -5.09 -10.67
CA SER A 177 -12.06 -4.15 -9.68
C SER A 177 -13.47 -4.50 -9.23
N TRP A 178 -13.76 -4.21 -7.95
CA TRP A 178 -15.11 -4.22 -7.41
C TRP A 178 -15.38 -2.86 -6.74
N PRO A 179 -16.33 -2.05 -7.25
CA PRO A 179 -17.14 -2.27 -8.47
C PRO A 179 -16.32 -2.34 -9.78
N GLU A 180 -16.89 -2.94 -10.83
CA GLU A 180 -16.27 -3.00 -12.16
C GLU A 180 -16.20 -1.62 -12.84
N GLY A 181 -15.37 -1.50 -13.88
CA GLY A 181 -15.24 -0.27 -14.67
C GLY A 181 -14.37 0.82 -14.05
N ALA A 182 -13.66 0.50 -12.96
CA ALA A 182 -12.74 1.45 -12.33
C ALA A 182 -11.54 1.75 -13.23
N ALA A 183 -11.07 3.00 -13.24
CA ALA A 183 -9.90 3.41 -14.00
C ALA A 183 -8.63 2.83 -13.37
N VAL A 184 -7.79 2.20 -14.19
CA VAL A 184 -6.49 1.64 -13.80
C VAL A 184 -5.37 2.54 -14.32
N GLU A 185 -4.44 2.87 -13.44
CA GLU A 185 -3.19 3.56 -13.72
C GLU A 185 -2.02 2.68 -13.27
N VAL A 186 -0.96 2.65 -14.07
CA VAL A 186 0.31 1.96 -13.75
C VAL A 186 1.44 2.96 -13.87
N ASP A 187 2.24 3.11 -12.82
CA ASP A 187 3.40 4.00 -12.76
C ASP A 187 3.06 5.46 -13.16
N GLY A 188 1.85 5.89 -12.77
CA GLY A 188 1.29 7.20 -13.06
C GLY A 188 0.67 7.37 -14.46
N ARG A 189 0.56 6.28 -15.24
CA ARG A 189 0.04 6.30 -16.62
C ARG A 189 -1.29 5.56 -16.72
N PRO A 190 -2.27 6.07 -17.49
CA PRO A 190 -3.54 5.37 -17.68
C PRO A 190 -3.33 4.07 -18.45
N ALA A 191 -3.92 2.97 -17.96
CA ALA A 191 -3.89 1.65 -18.58
C ALA A 191 -5.27 1.21 -19.12
N GLY A 192 -6.34 1.91 -18.73
CA GLY A 192 -7.73 1.62 -19.15
C GLY A 192 -8.63 1.22 -17.97
N PRO A 193 -9.91 0.92 -18.22
CA PRO A 193 -10.83 0.48 -17.17
C PRO A 193 -10.64 -1.00 -16.82
N ALA A 194 -10.84 -1.37 -15.56
CA ALA A 194 -10.87 -2.76 -15.11
C ALA A 194 -12.19 -3.46 -15.50
N PRO A 195 -12.17 -4.74 -15.92
CA PRO A 195 -10.97 -5.57 -16.02
C PRO A 195 -10.06 -5.20 -17.21
N CYS A 196 -8.75 -5.16 -16.97
CA CYS A 196 -7.75 -4.93 -18.02
C CYS A 196 -6.54 -5.85 -17.85
N THR A 197 -5.82 -6.10 -18.95
CA THR A 197 -4.57 -6.86 -18.95
C THR A 197 -3.38 -5.93 -19.11
N LEU A 198 -2.45 -5.99 -18.17
CA LEU A 198 -1.20 -5.24 -18.16
C LEU A 198 -0.05 -6.13 -18.64
N ALA A 199 0.90 -5.55 -19.36
CA ALA A 199 2.17 -6.20 -19.69
C ALA A 199 3.29 -5.54 -18.88
N LEU A 200 3.66 -6.16 -17.75
CA LEU A 200 4.60 -5.60 -16.78
C LEU A 200 5.91 -6.36 -16.80
N PHE A 201 7.05 -5.67 -16.92
CA PHE A 201 8.34 -6.33 -16.77
C PHE A 201 8.64 -6.63 -15.30
N PRO A 202 9.55 -7.55 -14.97
CA PRO A 202 10.06 -7.70 -13.61
C PRO A 202 10.64 -6.38 -13.09
N GLY A 203 10.15 -5.93 -11.95
CA GLY A 203 10.52 -4.63 -11.39
C GLY A 203 9.47 -4.06 -10.45
N ILE A 204 9.82 -2.93 -9.84
CA ILE A 204 8.90 -2.19 -8.97
C ILE A 204 7.87 -1.50 -9.85
N HIS A 205 6.59 -1.68 -9.52
CA HIS A 205 5.48 -1.02 -10.20
C HIS A 205 4.48 -0.50 -9.18
N THR A 206 3.82 0.60 -9.48
CA THR A 206 2.67 1.08 -8.68
C THR A 206 1.42 0.98 -9.51
N VAL A 207 0.46 0.18 -9.05
CA VAL A 207 -0.86 0.05 -9.67
C VAL A 207 -1.86 0.81 -8.81
N ARG A 208 -2.58 1.75 -9.42
CA ARG A 208 -3.65 2.51 -8.79
C ARG A 208 -4.95 2.25 -9.52
N VAL A 209 -5.99 1.96 -8.76
CA VAL A 209 -7.34 1.70 -9.27
C VAL A 209 -8.29 2.68 -8.59
N SER A 210 -9.05 3.42 -9.39
CA SER A 210 -9.91 4.49 -8.87
C SER A 210 -11.27 4.50 -9.55
N LEU A 211 -12.30 4.81 -8.76
CA LEU A 211 -13.67 4.95 -9.23
C LEU A 211 -14.30 6.15 -8.53
N PRO A 212 -15.02 7.05 -9.23
CA PRO A 212 -15.69 8.17 -8.59
C PRO A 212 -16.56 7.75 -7.40
N GLY A 213 -16.51 8.53 -6.31
CA GLY A 213 -17.25 8.22 -5.08
C GLY A 213 -16.66 7.10 -4.21
N HIS A 214 -15.53 6.51 -4.60
CA HIS A 214 -14.85 5.45 -3.85
C HIS A 214 -13.44 5.86 -3.46
N SER A 215 -12.90 5.24 -2.42
CA SER A 215 -11.47 5.36 -2.09
C SER A 215 -10.63 4.60 -3.12
N SER A 216 -9.53 5.22 -3.58
CA SER A 216 -8.62 4.57 -4.51
C SER A 216 -7.89 3.40 -3.84
N TRP A 217 -7.80 2.29 -4.57
CA TRP A 217 -6.96 1.17 -4.20
C TRP A 217 -5.59 1.35 -4.85
N THR A 218 -4.53 1.16 -4.06
CA THR A 218 -3.14 1.28 -4.53
C THR A 218 -2.37 0.04 -4.10
N ARG A 219 -1.57 -0.50 -5.02
CA ARG A 219 -0.66 -1.61 -4.74
C ARG A 219 0.72 -1.31 -5.30
N ILE A 220 1.74 -1.36 -4.44
CA ILE A 220 3.14 -1.30 -4.84
C ILE A 220 3.63 -2.74 -4.99
N LEU A 221 4.04 -3.09 -6.21
CA LEU A 221 4.62 -4.39 -6.52
C LEU A 221 6.13 -4.37 -6.18
N PRO A 222 6.66 -5.44 -5.55
CA PRO A 222 8.09 -5.53 -5.24
C PRO A 222 8.93 -5.65 -6.51
N ASP A 223 10.26 -5.44 -6.39
CA ASP A 223 11.25 -5.65 -7.47
C ASP A 223 11.41 -7.16 -7.77
N ASP A 224 10.37 -7.77 -8.31
CA ASP A 224 10.26 -9.19 -8.65
C ASP A 224 9.29 -9.38 -9.83
N LEU A 225 8.93 -10.62 -10.15
CA LEU A 225 7.92 -10.95 -11.12
C LEU A 225 6.55 -10.39 -10.69
N PRO A 226 5.85 -9.62 -11.55
CA PRO A 226 4.49 -9.19 -11.29
C PRO A 226 3.55 -10.38 -11.08
N PRO A 227 2.54 -10.25 -10.20
CA PRO A 227 1.56 -11.32 -10.02
C PRO A 227 0.72 -11.51 -11.29
N ALA A 228 0.21 -12.71 -11.52
CA ALA A 228 -0.68 -12.98 -12.66
C ALA A 228 -2.01 -12.21 -12.56
N GLU A 229 -2.43 -11.86 -11.34
CA GLU A 229 -3.72 -11.24 -11.07
C GLU A 229 -3.65 -10.23 -9.91
N LEU A 230 -4.36 -9.12 -10.05
CA LEU A 230 -4.62 -8.13 -9.01
C LEU A 230 -6.12 -7.93 -8.85
N ARG A 231 -6.59 -7.90 -7.60
CA ARG A 231 -8.01 -7.69 -7.26
C ARG A 231 -8.15 -6.45 -6.38
N ALA A 232 -8.65 -5.39 -6.98
CA ALA A 232 -8.90 -4.12 -6.30
C ALA A 232 -10.30 -4.08 -5.70
N TRP A 233 -10.39 -3.93 -4.39
CA TRP A 233 -11.65 -3.68 -3.68
C TRP A 233 -11.73 -2.20 -3.36
N LEU A 234 -12.70 -1.52 -3.97
CA LEU A 234 -12.94 -0.10 -3.79
C LEU A 234 -14.13 0.07 -2.85
N PHE A 235 -13.90 0.81 -1.77
CA PHE A 235 -14.93 1.06 -0.77
C PHE A 235 -15.53 2.44 -1.01
N PRO A 236 -16.86 2.59 -0.95
CA PRO A 236 -17.51 3.88 -1.10
C PRO A 236 -17.05 4.83 0.00
N LEU A 237 -16.95 6.11 -0.33
CA LEU A 237 -16.63 7.14 0.66
C LEU A 237 -17.85 7.34 1.58
N PRO A 238 -17.70 7.25 2.92
CA PRO A 238 -18.83 7.40 3.83
C PRO A 238 -19.50 8.76 3.68
N ALA A 239 -20.84 8.75 3.63
CA ALA A 239 -21.64 9.97 3.43
C ALA A 239 -21.43 11.03 4.53
N PHE A 240 -21.10 10.59 5.75
CA PHE A 240 -20.87 11.48 6.90
C PHE A 240 -19.43 12.02 6.99
N GLY A 241 -18.58 11.74 5.98
CA GLY A 241 -17.18 12.14 5.99
C GLY A 241 -16.35 11.34 7.01
N PRO A 242 -15.15 11.85 7.38
CA PRO A 242 -14.28 11.10 8.26
C PRO A 242 -14.85 11.09 9.69
N PRO A 243 -14.87 9.94 10.39
CA PRO A 243 -15.47 9.83 11.71
C PRO A 243 -14.58 10.49 12.76
N ARG A 244 -14.61 11.83 12.86
CA ARG A 244 -13.71 12.61 13.73
C ARG A 244 -13.79 12.23 15.22
N ALA A 245 -14.96 11.81 15.71
CA ALA A 245 -15.09 11.39 17.09
C ALA A 245 -14.40 10.05 17.36
N LEU A 246 -14.14 9.22 16.33
CA LEU A 246 -13.23 8.09 16.47
C LEU A 246 -11.78 8.56 16.63
N LEU A 247 -11.34 9.63 15.96
CA LEU A 247 -9.95 10.09 16.09
C LEU A 247 -9.60 10.61 17.49
N GLU A 248 -10.60 11.04 18.26
CA GLU A 248 -10.44 11.46 19.66
C GLU A 248 -10.27 10.26 20.61
N TYR A 249 -10.56 9.05 20.14
CA TYR A 249 -10.46 7.82 20.91
C TYR A 249 -9.11 7.14 20.72
N SER A 250 -8.49 6.75 21.82
CA SER A 250 -7.35 5.83 21.80
C SER A 250 -7.86 4.39 21.90
N LEU A 251 -7.29 3.47 21.12
CA LEU A 251 -7.63 2.05 21.20
C LEU A 251 -7.45 1.46 22.62
N ALA A 252 -6.60 2.10 23.43
CA ALA A 252 -6.35 1.77 24.83
C ALA A 252 -7.46 2.22 25.80
N ASP A 253 -8.36 3.12 25.41
CA ASP A 253 -9.39 3.64 26.32
C ASP A 253 -10.44 2.55 26.63
N ASP A 254 -10.82 2.39 27.90
CA ASP A 254 -11.72 1.30 28.33
C ASP A 254 -13.10 1.34 27.65
N ALA A 255 -13.58 2.52 27.28
CA ALA A 255 -14.87 2.72 26.64
C ALA A 255 -14.79 3.67 25.43
N LEU A 256 -15.59 3.40 24.41
CA LEU A 256 -15.78 4.30 23.28
C LEU A 256 -16.77 5.40 23.65
N PRO A 257 -16.51 6.69 23.34
CA PRO A 257 -17.50 7.75 23.46
C PRO A 257 -18.79 7.43 22.68
N ALA A 258 -19.96 7.85 23.19
CA ALA A 258 -21.25 7.54 22.58
C ALA A 258 -21.32 7.91 21.08
N LYS A 259 -20.74 9.06 20.71
CA LYS A 259 -20.66 9.52 19.32
C LYS A 259 -19.77 8.62 18.45
N ALA A 260 -18.66 8.13 18.99
CA ALA A 260 -17.77 7.18 18.32
C ALA A 260 -18.46 5.83 18.11
N GLN A 261 -19.22 5.35 19.11
CA GLN A 261 -20.03 4.14 18.99
C GLN A 261 -21.09 4.26 17.88
N GLN A 262 -21.78 5.41 17.81
CA GLN A 262 -22.77 5.69 16.74
C GLN A 262 -22.12 5.71 15.35
N GLN A 263 -20.89 6.24 15.23
CA GLN A 263 -20.15 6.25 13.97
C GLN A 263 -19.73 4.83 13.56
N LEU A 264 -19.20 4.02 14.47
CA LEU A 264 -18.90 2.61 14.20
C LEU A 264 -20.15 1.80 13.83
N ALA A 265 -21.28 2.04 14.50
CA ALA A 265 -22.55 1.42 14.14
C ALA A 265 -23.03 1.81 12.73
N SER A 266 -22.77 3.04 12.31
CA SER A 266 -23.12 3.51 10.97
C SER A 266 -22.23 2.86 9.90
N LEU A 267 -20.92 2.79 10.14
CA LEU A 267 -19.98 2.08 9.27
C LEU A 267 -20.33 0.60 9.13
N ALA A 268 -20.58 -0.09 10.25
CA ALA A 268 -20.94 -1.51 10.25
C ALA A 268 -22.22 -1.79 9.43
N ARG A 269 -23.24 -0.91 9.54
CA ARG A 269 -24.46 -1.01 8.73
C ARG A 269 -24.18 -0.75 7.24
N GLU A 270 -23.39 0.27 6.92
CA GLU A 270 -23.06 0.63 5.54
C GLU A 270 -22.32 -0.51 4.81
N TRP A 271 -21.40 -1.17 5.49
CA TRP A 271 -20.68 -2.32 4.96
C TRP A 271 -21.39 -3.66 5.13
N SER A 272 -22.57 -3.67 5.76
CA SER A 272 -23.32 -4.90 6.06
C SER A 272 -22.48 -5.94 6.82
N VAL A 273 -21.76 -5.51 7.85
CA VAL A 273 -20.96 -6.38 8.73
C VAL A 273 -21.47 -6.38 10.17
N ASP A 274 -21.31 -7.51 10.86
CA ASP A 274 -21.70 -7.66 12.27
C ASP A 274 -20.73 -6.91 13.19
N GLY A 275 -19.44 -6.96 12.87
CA GLY A 275 -18.37 -6.41 13.70
C GLY A 275 -17.33 -5.61 12.93
N VAL A 276 -16.58 -4.80 13.67
CA VAL A 276 -15.42 -4.06 13.20
C VAL A 276 -14.22 -4.42 14.08
N LEU A 277 -13.18 -4.97 13.48
CA LEU A 277 -11.90 -5.20 14.11
C LEU A 277 -11.06 -3.93 13.98
N LEU A 278 -10.90 -3.21 15.08
CA LEU A 278 -10.02 -2.05 15.14
C LEU A 278 -8.58 -2.53 15.32
N VAL A 279 -7.70 -2.05 14.45
CA VAL A 279 -6.28 -2.44 14.43
C VAL A 279 -5.42 -1.19 14.56
N GLY A 280 -4.62 -1.10 15.62
CA GLY A 280 -3.61 -0.08 15.81
C GLY A 280 -2.20 -0.66 15.68
N LEU A 281 -1.25 0.20 15.30
CA LEU A 281 0.17 -0.13 15.28
C LEU A 281 0.93 0.81 16.21
N GLY A 282 1.91 0.25 16.92
CA GLY A 282 2.91 0.99 17.68
C GLY A 282 4.26 0.30 17.63
N ARG A 283 5.29 0.96 18.16
CA ARG A 283 6.61 0.38 18.39
C ARG A 283 6.90 0.26 19.88
N GLY A 284 7.29 -0.94 20.30
CA GLY A 284 7.79 -1.21 21.65
C GLY A 284 9.27 -1.62 21.63
N GLU A 285 9.86 -1.84 22.82
CA GLU A 285 11.27 -2.22 22.98
C GLU A 285 11.66 -3.52 22.23
N GLY A 286 10.67 -4.34 21.83
CA GLY A 286 10.86 -5.63 21.17
C GLY A 286 10.39 -5.71 19.71
N GLY A 287 10.03 -4.60 19.06
CA GLY A 287 9.59 -4.58 17.66
C GLY A 287 8.22 -3.93 17.45
N LEU A 288 7.49 -4.42 16.44
CA LEU A 288 6.17 -3.91 16.08
C LEU A 288 5.11 -4.48 17.02
N GLU A 289 4.24 -3.62 17.55
CA GLU A 289 3.11 -4.00 18.39
C GLU A 289 1.81 -3.82 17.63
N LEU A 290 1.06 -4.91 17.49
CA LEU A 290 -0.25 -4.96 16.87
C LEU A 290 -1.32 -4.90 17.97
N GLN A 291 -2.02 -3.79 18.05
CA GLN A 291 -3.13 -3.54 18.95
C GLN A 291 -4.43 -3.93 18.26
N VAL A 292 -5.20 -4.84 18.83
CA VAL A 292 -6.41 -5.37 18.21
C VAL A 292 -7.57 -5.33 19.18
N ARG A 293 -8.70 -4.79 18.74
CA ARG A 293 -9.92 -4.70 19.54
C ARG A 293 -11.15 -4.90 18.68
N LEU A 294 -12.06 -5.76 19.12
CA LEU A 294 -13.31 -6.03 18.40
C LEU A 294 -14.43 -5.13 18.93
N SER A 295 -15.12 -4.44 18.03
CA SER A 295 -16.40 -3.79 18.30
C SER A 295 -17.51 -4.52 17.56
N VAL A 296 -18.64 -4.77 18.24
CA VAL A 296 -19.87 -5.33 17.64
C VAL A 296 -21.00 -4.34 17.98
N PRO A 297 -21.16 -3.25 17.19
CA PRO A 297 -22.02 -2.14 17.56
C PRO A 297 -23.49 -2.54 17.74
N GLY A 298 -24.00 -3.46 16.92
CA GLY A 298 -25.37 -3.96 17.02
C GLY A 298 -25.68 -4.72 18.33
N GLN A 299 -24.64 -5.12 19.07
CA GLN A 299 -24.77 -5.78 20.38
C GLN A 299 -24.24 -4.91 21.52
N ASN A 300 -23.94 -3.62 21.25
CA ASN A 300 -23.27 -2.70 22.18
C ASN A 300 -22.05 -3.34 22.87
N TYR A 301 -21.27 -4.11 22.11
CA TYR A 301 -20.15 -4.87 22.65
C TYR A 301 -18.84 -4.28 22.18
N LEU A 302 -17.93 -4.06 23.13
CA LEU A 302 -16.54 -3.68 22.90
C LEU A 302 -15.68 -4.70 23.66
N GLY A 303 -14.87 -5.45 22.92
CA GLY A 303 -13.94 -6.42 23.49
C GLY A 303 -12.78 -5.75 24.20
N GLU A 304 -12.00 -6.55 24.93
CA GLU A 304 -10.74 -6.09 25.53
C GLU A 304 -9.70 -5.76 24.45
N LEU A 305 -8.87 -4.75 24.72
CA LEU A 305 -7.70 -4.50 23.89
C LEU A 305 -6.69 -5.63 24.06
N ARG A 306 -6.21 -6.17 22.94
CA ARG A 306 -5.14 -7.17 22.93
C ARG A 306 -3.95 -6.65 22.16
N VAL A 307 -2.77 -6.80 22.75
CA VAL A 307 -1.51 -6.34 22.16
C VAL A 307 -0.64 -7.55 21.84
N PHE A 308 -0.20 -7.64 20.60
CA PHE A 308 0.65 -8.71 20.10
C PHE A 308 1.97 -8.13 19.62
N ARG A 309 3.08 -8.66 20.12
CA ARG A 309 4.40 -8.38 19.55
C ARG A 309 4.63 -9.25 18.34
N VAL A 310 4.97 -8.62 17.22
CA VAL A 310 5.17 -9.26 15.93
C VAL A 310 6.44 -8.74 15.27
N LYS A 311 6.97 -9.50 14.31
CA LYS A 311 8.07 -9.03 13.47
C LYS A 311 7.66 -7.84 12.61
N ASP A 312 8.66 -7.12 12.11
CA ASP A 312 8.50 -6.06 11.11
C ASP A 312 9.20 -6.50 9.80
N PRO A 313 8.45 -6.93 8.76
CA PRO A 313 7.00 -7.07 8.72
C PRO A 313 6.50 -8.37 9.42
N PRO A 314 5.21 -8.44 9.83
CA PRO A 314 4.65 -9.64 10.47
C PRO A 314 4.59 -10.84 9.53
N THR A 315 4.87 -12.03 10.05
CA THR A 315 4.78 -13.27 9.28
C THR A 315 3.34 -13.84 9.25
N PRO A 316 2.95 -14.61 8.21
CA PRO A 316 1.64 -15.26 8.17
C PRO A 316 1.34 -16.14 9.40
N LYS A 317 2.37 -16.76 9.98
CA LYS A 317 2.24 -17.57 11.21
C LYS A 317 1.86 -16.71 12.41
N GLU A 318 2.48 -15.55 12.58
CA GLU A 318 2.19 -14.61 13.67
C GLU A 318 0.77 -14.04 13.53
N LEU A 319 0.37 -13.65 12.32
CA LEU A 319 -1.00 -13.18 12.06
C LEU A 319 -2.05 -14.26 12.35
N GLY A 320 -1.74 -15.53 12.06
CA GLY A 320 -2.57 -16.67 12.46
C GLY A 320 -2.73 -16.81 13.98
N ILE A 321 -1.68 -16.52 14.76
CA ILE A 321 -1.73 -16.52 16.23
C ILE A 321 -2.63 -15.39 16.74
N VAL A 322 -2.48 -14.19 16.18
CA VAL A 322 -3.33 -13.01 16.49
C VAL A 322 -4.81 -13.37 16.29
N VAL A 323 -5.17 -13.88 15.10
CA VAL A 323 -6.55 -14.21 14.75
C VAL A 323 -7.11 -15.35 15.61
N ARG A 324 -6.30 -16.38 15.92
CA ARG A 324 -6.72 -17.49 16.81
C ARG A 324 -6.96 -17.03 18.24
N ALA A 325 -6.24 -16.01 18.70
CA ALA A 325 -6.46 -15.46 20.03
C ALA A 325 -7.83 -14.79 20.17
N LEU A 326 -8.44 -14.31 19.07
CA LEU A 326 -9.79 -13.73 19.01
C LEU A 326 -10.88 -14.82 19.16
N ARG A 327 -11.35 -15.06 20.39
CA ARG A 327 -12.29 -16.14 20.73
C ARG A 327 -13.76 -15.78 20.48
N GLU A 328 -14.02 -14.56 20.04
CA GLU A 328 -15.34 -13.99 19.79
C GLU A 328 -15.98 -14.49 18.48
N PHE A 329 -15.21 -15.22 17.67
CA PHE A 329 -15.64 -15.76 16.37
C PHE A 329 -15.93 -17.26 16.47
N LYS A 330 -16.91 -17.73 15.71
CA LYS A 330 -17.16 -19.16 15.51
C LYS A 330 -16.77 -19.56 14.08
N PRO A 331 -16.16 -20.73 13.86
CA PRO A 331 -15.94 -21.24 12.52
C PRO A 331 -17.26 -21.33 11.76
N SER A 332 -17.29 -20.84 10.52
CA SER A 332 -18.42 -21.04 9.62
C SER A 332 -18.54 -22.53 9.30
N ALA A 333 -19.73 -23.10 9.46
CA ALA A 333 -20.05 -24.41 8.91
C ALA A 333 -20.13 -24.27 7.38
N ALA A 334 -18.98 -24.38 6.69
CA ALA A 334 -18.81 -24.44 5.25
C ALA A 334 -19.96 -23.80 4.43
N ALA A 335 -20.10 -22.48 4.51
CA ALA A 335 -20.79 -21.75 3.45
C ALA A 335 -19.83 -21.71 2.26
N GLY A 336 -20.20 -22.38 1.17
CA GLY A 336 -19.46 -22.31 -0.10
C GLY A 336 -19.25 -20.85 -0.54
N PRO A 337 -18.34 -20.63 -1.51
CA PRO A 337 -17.96 -19.28 -1.94
C PRO A 337 -19.20 -18.44 -2.28
N PRO A 338 -19.20 -17.12 -1.96
CA PRO A 338 -20.30 -16.24 -2.34
C PRO A 338 -20.55 -16.36 -3.85
N ARG A 339 -21.81 -16.61 -4.22
CA ARG A 339 -22.22 -16.72 -5.62
C ARG A 339 -22.21 -15.32 -6.24
N LYS A 340 -21.32 -15.18 -7.24
CA LYS A 340 -21.25 -14.20 -8.35
C LYS A 340 -21.33 -12.72 -8.01
#